data_AF-A0AAE0L7B2-F1
#
_entry.id   AF-A0AAE0L7B2-F1
#
_cell.length_a   1.000
_cell.length_b   1.000
_cell.length_c   1.000
_cell.angle_alpha   90.00
_cell.angle_beta   90.00
_cell.angle_gamma   90.00
#
_symmetry.space_group_name_H-M   'P 1'
#
loop_
_entity.id
_entity.type
_entity.pdbx_description
1 polymer ?
#
loop_
_entity_poly.entity_id
_entity_poly.type
_entity_poly.pdbx_seq_one_letter_code
_entity_poly.pdbx_strand_id
1 'polypeptide(L)'
;MVARTDGLQRCHRLRGAAKSAALYLQWDLKHRSGAQNGTYLLSWKTKYESGMDNSPRFDLGVDFWAVDFSTFFAIECSYLSKIFTLLDDAASAAHWRRIGFKVTSAIHQVLWDSNAQLYMDTWSNGTVSSVRAESAFLPLLLDNLPVSRADAMVAALQDKTDFFTPTGVPSLSMKSLAFCTDMWRGPMWVNYNWLISMGLRKQLREDMVQNLLVRTVDTVKKYYDKYGVVFEFYDSEDRVDPRTLARKGSRSGGVRDYHWTAALIYHIIIDISSHELHDPHKRLYAHLYVFFVMIMPTSIANNTED
;
A
#
# COMPACT_ATOMS: atom_id res chain seq x y z
N MET A 1 -7.34 39.77 -10.66
CA MET A 1 -7.01 39.86 -9.23
C MET A 1 -7.33 38.56 -8.47
N VAL A 2 -8.41 37.84 -8.82
CA VAL A 2 -8.86 36.57 -8.19
C VAL A 2 -7.88 35.38 -8.33
N ALA A 3 -7.16 35.25 -9.45
CA ALA A 3 -6.21 34.15 -9.67
C ALA A 3 -4.93 34.25 -8.81
N ARG A 4 -4.50 35.48 -8.43
CA ARG A 4 -3.31 35.68 -7.59
C ARG A 4 -3.58 35.39 -6.11
N THR A 5 -4.79 35.70 -5.63
CA THR A 5 -5.22 35.40 -4.25
C THR A 5 -5.39 33.90 -4.01
N ASP A 6 -5.87 33.14 -4.99
CA ASP A 6 -5.97 31.67 -4.90
C ASP A 6 -4.57 31.01 -4.89
N GLY A 7 -3.64 31.50 -5.74
CA GLY A 7 -2.24 31.07 -5.72
C GLY A 7 -1.54 31.32 -4.37
N LEU A 8 -1.70 32.52 -3.80
CA LEU A 8 -1.14 32.88 -2.49
C LEU A 8 -1.72 32.02 -1.34
N GLN A 9 -3.03 31.77 -1.35
CA GLN A 9 -3.68 30.98 -0.32
C GLN A 9 -3.35 29.49 -0.42
N ARG A 10 -3.20 28.95 -1.64
CA ARG A 10 -2.68 27.59 -1.88
C ARG A 10 -1.25 27.43 -1.38
N CYS A 11 -0.37 28.40 -1.68
CA CYS A 11 1.00 28.40 -1.17
C CYS A 11 1.05 28.47 0.37
N HIS A 12 0.13 29.20 1.01
CA HIS A 12 0.04 29.26 2.47
C HIS A 12 -0.36 27.91 3.09
N ARG A 13 -1.42 27.25 2.56
CA ARG A 13 -1.85 25.92 3.04
C ARG A 13 -0.75 24.88 2.85
N LEU A 14 -0.12 24.86 1.68
CA LEU A 14 0.98 23.94 1.38
C LEU A 14 2.17 24.17 2.31
N ARG A 15 2.53 25.43 2.59
CA ARG A 15 3.61 25.76 3.54
C ARG A 15 3.29 25.30 4.96
N GLY A 16 2.04 25.46 5.42
CA GLY A 16 1.58 24.95 6.71
C GLY A 16 1.69 23.43 6.80
N ALA A 17 1.13 22.73 5.81
CA ALA A 17 1.18 21.27 5.74
C ALA A 17 2.63 20.73 5.67
N ALA A 18 3.49 21.35 4.86
CA ALA A 18 4.90 20.99 4.75
C ALA A 18 5.65 21.11 6.09
N LYS A 19 5.38 22.17 6.85
CA LYS A 19 5.97 22.35 8.19
C LYS A 19 5.48 21.29 9.17
N SER A 20 4.18 21.01 9.20
CA SER A 20 3.63 19.97 10.08
C SER A 20 4.19 18.58 9.74
N ALA A 21 4.23 18.22 8.46
CA ALA A 21 4.83 16.96 8.01
C ALA A 21 6.33 16.88 8.33
N ALA A 22 7.08 17.99 8.15
CA ALA A 22 8.48 18.05 8.53
C ALA A 22 8.70 17.82 10.04
N LEU A 23 7.85 18.41 10.89
CA LEU A 23 7.92 18.17 12.34
C LEU A 23 7.60 16.71 12.71
N TYR A 24 6.65 16.09 12.00
CA TYR A 24 6.32 14.68 12.21
C TYR A 24 7.49 13.76 11.83
N LEU A 25 8.10 13.96 10.65
CA LEU A 25 9.28 13.19 10.25
C LEU A 25 10.49 13.43 11.17
N GLN A 26 10.65 14.64 11.71
CA GLN A 26 11.69 14.92 12.71
C GLN A 26 11.44 14.13 14.00
N TRP A 27 10.17 14.01 14.40
CA TRP A 27 9.79 13.20 15.56
C TRP A 27 10.07 11.71 15.31
N ASP A 28 9.72 11.17 14.14
CA ASP A 28 10.01 9.79 13.76
C ASP A 28 11.52 9.51 13.74
N LEU A 29 12.30 10.41 13.12
CA LEU A 29 13.75 10.28 13.10
C LEU A 29 14.34 10.25 14.53
N LYS A 30 13.76 11.01 15.46
CA LYS A 30 14.23 11.06 16.85
C LYS A 30 13.79 9.85 17.68
N HIS A 31 12.58 9.33 17.48
CA HIS A 31 11.96 8.37 18.42
C HIS A 31 11.65 7.00 17.81
N ARG A 32 11.75 6.85 16.50
CA ARG A 32 11.45 5.62 15.75
C ARG A 32 12.60 5.16 14.87
N SER A 33 13.63 5.97 14.65
CA SER A 33 14.80 5.56 13.88
C SER A 33 16.00 5.18 14.74
N GLY A 34 16.90 4.39 14.19
CA GLY A 34 18.22 4.14 14.76
C GLY A 34 19.26 5.20 14.42
N ALA A 35 18.88 6.40 13.95
CA ALA A 35 19.83 7.35 13.38
C ALA A 35 20.90 7.80 14.39
N GLN A 36 20.54 7.83 15.68
CA GLN A 36 21.47 8.10 16.79
C GLN A 36 22.50 6.97 16.99
N ASN A 37 22.17 5.77 16.53
CA ASN A 37 23.00 4.55 16.59
C ASN A 37 23.62 4.22 15.22
N GLY A 38 23.63 5.17 14.27
CA GLY A 38 24.28 5.03 12.97
C GLY A 38 23.45 4.37 11.86
N THR A 39 22.23 3.89 12.14
CA THR A 39 21.32 3.32 11.12
C THR A 39 20.12 4.21 10.88
N TYR A 40 19.86 4.61 9.63
CA TYR A 40 18.72 5.49 9.30
C TYR A 40 17.40 4.72 9.13
N LEU A 41 17.35 3.45 9.52
CA LEU A 41 16.16 2.61 9.46
C LEU A 41 15.20 2.93 10.60
N LEU A 42 13.92 2.63 10.37
CA LEU A 42 12.83 2.87 11.31
C LEU A 42 12.25 1.55 11.83
N SER A 43 11.76 1.58 13.07
CA SER A 43 11.11 0.46 13.74
C SER A 43 9.79 0.89 14.39
N TRP A 44 8.82 0.00 14.35
CA TRP A 44 7.55 0.16 15.06
C TRP A 44 7.76 -0.16 16.55
N LYS A 45 7.21 0.64 17.46
CA LYS A 45 7.30 0.32 18.92
C LYS A 45 6.25 -0.66 19.37
N THR A 46 5.13 -0.72 18.64
CA THR A 46 4.10 -1.73 18.86
C THR A 46 3.58 -2.19 17.51
N LYS A 47 3.05 -3.41 17.46
CA LYS A 47 2.37 -3.92 16.25
C LYS A 47 1.21 -3.05 15.79
N TYR A 48 0.55 -2.34 16.72
CA TYR A 48 -0.58 -1.45 16.41
C TYR A 48 -0.14 -0.19 15.67
N GLU A 49 1.07 0.31 15.91
CA GLU A 49 1.61 1.46 15.16
C GLU A 49 1.78 1.14 13.67
N SER A 50 2.04 -0.12 13.32
CA SER A 50 2.18 -0.55 11.93
C SER A 50 0.86 -0.65 11.17
N GLY A 51 -0.27 -0.71 11.88
CA GLY A 51 -1.57 -1.07 11.32
C GLY A 51 -1.74 -2.56 10.97
N MET A 52 -0.68 -3.37 11.06
CA MET A 52 -0.66 -4.81 10.76
C MET A 52 -0.75 -5.69 12.03
N ASP A 53 -1.72 -5.39 12.90
CA ASP A 53 -1.80 -5.86 14.30
C ASP A 53 -1.57 -7.35 14.59
N ASN A 54 -2.02 -8.24 13.69
CA ASN A 54 -1.92 -9.70 13.87
C ASN A 54 -0.98 -10.35 12.84
N SER A 55 -0.24 -9.54 12.09
CA SER A 55 0.74 -10.05 11.13
C SER A 55 1.81 -10.88 11.83
N PRO A 56 2.25 -12.01 11.24
CA PRO A 56 3.29 -12.84 11.85
C PRO A 56 4.63 -12.13 12.01
N ARG A 57 4.81 -10.96 11.34
CA ARG A 57 5.96 -10.07 11.51
C ARG A 57 6.22 -9.75 12.98
N PHE A 58 5.16 -9.70 13.79
CA PHE A 58 5.22 -9.30 15.20
C PHE A 58 5.09 -10.45 16.19
N ASP A 59 5.00 -11.71 15.73
CA ASP A 59 4.80 -12.88 16.62
C ASP A 59 5.98 -13.12 17.55
N LEU A 60 7.18 -12.70 17.14
CA LEU A 60 8.42 -12.86 17.91
C LEU A 60 8.87 -11.56 18.61
N GLY A 61 8.09 -10.48 18.50
CA GLY A 61 8.41 -9.17 19.08
C GLY A 61 8.46 -8.05 18.03
N VAL A 62 8.95 -6.89 18.45
CA VAL A 62 8.95 -5.63 17.67
C VAL A 62 10.35 -5.06 17.43
N ASP A 63 11.40 -5.76 17.88
CA ASP A 63 12.77 -5.27 17.85
C ASP A 63 13.47 -5.51 16.49
N PHE A 64 12.89 -4.96 15.43
CA PHE A 64 13.41 -5.08 14.08
C PHE A 64 13.28 -3.77 13.30
N TRP A 65 14.16 -3.60 12.31
CA TRP A 65 14.07 -2.57 11.29
C TRP A 65 13.02 -2.97 10.27
N ALA A 66 12.00 -2.12 10.12
CA ALA A 66 10.80 -2.43 9.37
C ALA A 66 10.90 -1.91 7.93
N VAL A 67 10.66 -2.80 6.95
CA VAL A 67 10.72 -2.47 5.50
C VAL A 67 9.71 -1.40 5.13
N ASP A 68 8.47 -1.57 5.56
CA ASP A 68 7.37 -0.66 5.31
C ASP A 68 7.65 0.73 5.88
N PHE A 69 7.94 0.83 7.19
CA PHE A 69 8.12 2.12 7.83
C PHE A 69 9.32 2.88 7.26
N SER A 70 10.45 2.18 7.06
CA SER A 70 11.64 2.79 6.47
C SER A 70 11.34 3.31 5.06
N THR A 71 10.57 2.55 4.27
CA THR A 71 10.19 2.95 2.92
C THR A 71 9.24 4.15 2.92
N PHE A 72 8.20 4.14 3.75
CA PHE A 72 7.28 5.27 3.90
C PHE A 72 8.02 6.55 4.28
N PHE A 73 8.91 6.46 5.26
CA PHE A 73 9.72 7.61 5.67
C PHE A 73 10.61 8.14 4.54
N ALA A 74 11.24 7.24 3.76
CA ALA A 74 12.07 7.63 2.62
C ALA A 74 11.27 8.35 1.52
N ILE A 75 10.08 7.85 1.18
CA ILE A 75 9.23 8.49 0.16
C ILE A 75 8.65 9.81 0.67
N GLU A 76 8.30 9.92 1.96
CA GLU A 76 7.83 11.17 2.56
C GLU A 76 8.92 12.23 2.59
N CYS A 77 10.18 11.86 2.85
CA CYS A 77 11.32 12.75 2.69
C CYS A 77 11.47 13.25 1.24
N SER A 78 11.28 12.38 0.24
CA SER A 78 11.31 12.75 -1.18
C SER A 78 10.19 13.74 -1.52
N TYR A 79 8.96 13.49 -1.04
CA TYR A 79 7.84 14.41 -1.24
C TYR A 79 8.02 15.75 -0.52
N LEU A 80 8.51 15.77 0.73
CA LEU A 80 8.83 17.01 1.41
C LEU A 80 9.90 17.81 0.67
N SER A 81 10.94 17.15 0.15
CA SER A 81 11.95 17.82 -0.67
C SER A 81 11.34 18.52 -1.89
N LYS A 82 10.42 17.83 -2.59
CA LYS A 82 9.68 18.38 -3.73
C LYS A 82 8.78 19.54 -3.31
N ILE A 83 8.04 19.41 -2.22
CA ILE A 83 7.15 20.47 -1.70
C ILE A 83 7.96 21.71 -1.30
N PHE A 84 9.06 21.56 -0.55
CA PHE A 84 9.90 22.70 -0.19
C PHE A 84 10.59 23.35 -1.40
N THR A 85 10.90 22.56 -2.44
CA THR A 85 11.37 23.12 -3.72
C THR A 85 10.30 24.01 -4.37
N LEU A 86 9.03 23.58 -4.38
CA LEU A 86 7.90 24.39 -4.88
C LEU A 86 7.60 25.63 -4.03
N LEU A 87 8.06 25.67 -2.78
CA LEU A 87 7.89 26.78 -1.85
C LEU A 87 9.10 27.72 -1.82
N ASP A 88 10.05 27.53 -2.73
CA ASP A 88 11.32 28.24 -2.83
C ASP A 88 12.18 28.16 -1.55
N ASP A 89 12.05 27.06 -0.81
CA ASP A 89 12.84 26.77 0.40
C ASP A 89 13.92 25.71 0.09
N ALA A 90 14.98 26.17 -0.57
CA ALA A 90 16.07 25.30 -1.02
C ALA A 90 16.80 24.60 0.14
N ALA A 91 16.87 25.24 1.31
CA ALA A 91 17.54 24.69 2.48
C ALA A 91 16.77 23.48 3.05
N SER A 92 15.46 23.63 3.27
CA SER A 92 14.61 22.51 3.71
C SER A 92 14.51 21.44 2.63
N ALA A 93 14.43 21.81 1.36
CA ALA A 93 14.43 20.85 0.25
C ALA A 93 15.69 19.97 0.25
N ALA A 94 16.87 20.58 0.37
CA ALA A 94 18.15 19.87 0.43
C ALA A 94 18.29 19.01 1.70
N HIS A 95 17.81 19.51 2.84
CA HIS A 95 17.80 18.78 4.11
C HIS A 95 17.04 17.45 3.99
N TRP A 96 15.79 17.50 3.52
CA TRP A 96 14.94 16.31 3.40
C TRP A 96 15.42 15.35 2.32
N ARG A 97 15.96 15.87 1.20
CA ARG A 97 16.61 15.04 0.18
C ARG A 97 17.75 14.20 0.76
N ARG A 98 18.62 14.84 1.56
CA ARG A 98 19.77 14.16 2.19
C ARG A 98 19.33 13.10 3.19
N ILE A 99 18.29 13.36 3.98
CA ILE A 99 17.75 12.36 4.93
C ILE A 99 17.16 11.18 4.15
N GLY A 100 16.30 11.44 3.16
CA GLY A 100 15.70 10.39 2.33
C GLY A 100 16.75 9.50 1.66
N PHE A 101 17.84 10.09 1.16
CA PHE A 101 18.97 9.33 0.59
C PHE A 101 19.63 8.39 1.61
N LYS A 102 19.85 8.85 2.84
CA LYS A 102 20.46 8.04 3.90
C LYS A 102 19.56 6.87 4.30
N VAL A 103 18.26 7.10 4.44
CA VAL A 103 17.27 6.06 4.76
C VAL A 103 17.21 5.04 3.63
N THR A 104 17.14 5.51 2.38
CA THR A 104 17.11 4.62 1.21
C THR A 104 18.37 3.78 1.07
N SER A 105 19.53 4.38 1.33
CA SER A 105 20.81 3.65 1.35
C SER A 105 20.79 2.55 2.42
N ALA A 106 20.28 2.85 3.61
CA ALA A 106 20.18 1.87 4.70
C ALA A 106 19.18 0.74 4.35
N ILE A 107 18.04 1.06 3.72
CA ILE A 107 17.09 0.04 3.21
C ILE A 107 17.80 -0.92 2.27
N HIS A 108 18.59 -0.41 1.32
CA HIS A 108 19.26 -1.25 0.34
C HIS A 108 20.40 -2.10 0.90
N GLN A 109 21.06 -1.63 1.96
CA GLN A 109 22.19 -2.30 2.58
C GLN A 109 21.77 -3.37 3.59
N VAL A 110 20.73 -3.09 4.38
CA VAL A 110 20.36 -3.92 5.53
C VAL A 110 19.14 -4.77 5.24
N LEU A 111 18.13 -4.21 4.58
CA LEU A 111 16.82 -4.87 4.47
C LEU A 111 16.68 -5.74 3.22
N TRP A 112 17.65 -5.75 2.30
CA TRP A 112 17.60 -6.65 1.16
C TRP A 112 18.22 -7.99 1.50
N ASP A 113 17.45 -9.06 1.34
CA ASP A 113 17.95 -10.41 1.52
C ASP A 113 18.12 -11.11 0.17
N SER A 114 19.37 -11.44 -0.17
CA SER A 114 19.72 -12.08 -1.44
C SER A 114 19.26 -13.54 -1.54
N ASN A 115 18.94 -14.21 -0.42
CA ASN A 115 18.44 -15.59 -0.48
C ASN A 115 16.94 -15.61 -0.75
N ALA A 116 16.19 -14.73 -0.08
CA ALA A 116 14.75 -14.56 -0.22
C ALA A 116 14.37 -13.80 -1.49
N GLN A 117 15.33 -13.08 -2.10
CA GLN A 117 15.12 -12.21 -3.27
C GLN A 117 14.02 -11.16 -3.03
N LEU A 118 13.95 -10.65 -1.79
CA LEU A 118 12.97 -9.68 -1.33
C LEU A 118 13.60 -8.73 -0.31
N TYR A 119 12.92 -7.60 -0.07
CA TYR A 119 13.19 -6.80 1.12
C TYR A 119 12.48 -7.42 2.32
N MET A 120 13.24 -7.67 3.38
CA MET A 120 12.81 -8.38 4.57
C MET A 120 13.08 -7.54 5.81
N ASP A 121 12.19 -7.61 6.79
CA ASP A 121 12.45 -7.01 8.10
C ASP A 121 13.71 -7.64 8.70
N THR A 122 14.53 -6.84 9.38
CA THR A 122 15.81 -7.32 9.95
C THR A 122 15.85 -7.00 11.44
N TRP A 123 16.01 -8.03 12.28
CA TRP A 123 16.11 -7.90 13.72
C TRP A 123 17.30 -7.04 14.14
N SER A 124 17.22 -6.39 15.30
CA SER A 124 18.27 -5.52 15.83
C SER A 124 19.64 -6.21 15.95
N ASN A 125 19.65 -7.54 16.12
CA ASN A 125 20.84 -8.38 16.15
C ASN A 125 21.42 -8.72 14.75
N GLY A 126 20.84 -8.20 13.68
CA GLY A 126 21.26 -8.41 12.29
C GLY A 126 20.65 -9.64 11.61
N THR A 127 19.83 -10.43 12.31
CA THR A 127 19.17 -11.61 11.72
C THR A 127 18.02 -11.18 10.82
N VAL A 128 17.92 -11.75 9.63
CA VAL A 128 16.80 -11.51 8.70
C VAL A 128 15.55 -12.25 9.18
N SER A 129 14.40 -11.60 9.14
CA SER A 129 13.11 -12.23 9.44
C SER A 129 12.74 -13.26 8.38
N SER A 130 12.18 -14.40 8.80
CA SER A 130 11.64 -15.42 7.90
C SER A 130 10.24 -15.08 7.36
N VAL A 131 9.61 -14.01 7.89
CA VAL A 131 8.23 -13.64 7.53
C VAL A 131 8.19 -12.86 6.22
N ARG A 132 7.73 -13.52 5.16
CA ARG A 132 7.47 -12.91 3.85
C ARG A 132 6.07 -12.28 3.84
N ALA A 133 5.98 -11.01 4.20
CA ALA A 133 4.75 -10.22 4.17
C ALA A 133 4.69 -9.26 2.98
N GLU A 134 3.51 -8.76 2.62
CA GLU A 134 3.33 -7.82 1.51
C GLU A 134 4.10 -6.49 1.67
N SER A 135 4.49 -6.14 2.91
CA SER A 135 5.41 -5.03 3.20
C SER A 135 6.74 -5.13 2.45
N ALA A 136 7.16 -6.34 2.09
CA ALA A 136 8.35 -6.60 1.29
C ALA A 136 8.33 -5.90 -0.08
N PHE A 137 7.15 -5.58 -0.60
CA PHE A 137 6.97 -4.97 -1.92
C PHE A 137 6.97 -3.44 -1.93
N LEU A 138 6.83 -2.80 -0.77
CA LEU A 138 6.79 -1.34 -0.69
C LEU A 138 8.03 -0.64 -1.24
N PRO A 139 9.26 -1.20 -1.17
CA PRO A 139 10.43 -0.62 -1.82
C PRO A 139 10.32 -0.38 -3.33
N LEU A 140 9.33 -0.96 -4.03
CA LEU A 140 8.95 -0.56 -5.40
C LEU A 140 8.61 0.93 -5.51
N LEU A 141 8.25 1.59 -4.41
CA LEU A 141 7.97 3.02 -4.34
C LEU A 141 9.24 3.90 -4.29
N LEU A 142 10.44 3.33 -4.15
CA LEU A 142 11.68 4.10 -4.07
C LEU A 142 12.12 4.64 -5.44
N ASP A 143 12.69 5.85 -5.47
CA ASP A 143 13.18 6.50 -6.70
C ASP A 143 14.41 5.80 -7.29
N ASN A 144 15.23 5.13 -6.48
CA ASN A 144 16.52 4.55 -6.84
C ASN A 144 16.59 3.03 -6.57
N LEU A 145 15.48 2.32 -6.79
CA LEU A 145 15.45 0.86 -6.67
C LEU A 145 16.33 0.21 -7.77
N PRO A 146 17.28 -0.67 -7.42
CA PRO A 146 18.04 -1.40 -8.43
C PRO A 146 17.13 -2.27 -9.30
N VAL A 147 17.32 -2.22 -10.62
CA VAL A 147 16.49 -2.94 -11.61
C VAL A 147 16.39 -4.44 -11.29
N SER A 148 17.52 -5.09 -10.95
CA SER A 148 17.54 -6.51 -10.59
C SER A 148 16.70 -6.85 -9.36
N ARG A 149 16.60 -5.92 -8.39
CA ARG A 149 15.74 -6.10 -7.21
C ARG A 149 14.28 -5.89 -7.55
N ALA A 150 13.96 -4.91 -8.41
CA ALA A 150 12.62 -4.74 -8.95
C ALA A 150 12.16 -6.00 -9.70
N ASP A 151 13.02 -6.58 -10.55
CA ASP A 151 12.73 -7.81 -11.29
C ASP A 151 12.48 -9.01 -10.37
N ALA A 152 13.31 -9.18 -9.33
CA ALA A 152 13.13 -10.22 -8.33
C ALA A 152 11.80 -10.08 -7.57
N MET A 153 11.43 -8.87 -7.16
CA MET A 153 10.15 -8.59 -6.50
C MET A 153 8.96 -8.84 -7.43
N VAL A 154 9.08 -8.45 -8.70
CA VAL A 154 8.08 -8.73 -9.75
C VAL A 154 7.90 -10.23 -9.94
N ALA A 155 8.98 -11.00 -10.00
CA ALA A 155 8.91 -12.46 -10.12
C ALA A 155 8.16 -13.08 -8.93
N ALA A 156 8.40 -12.60 -7.70
CA ALA A 156 7.67 -13.05 -6.52
C ALA A 156 6.16 -12.71 -6.58
N LEU A 157 5.80 -11.53 -7.09
CA LEU A 157 4.40 -11.13 -7.31
C LEU A 157 3.68 -11.96 -8.39
N GLN A 158 4.42 -12.66 -9.26
CA GLN A 158 3.90 -13.52 -10.32
C GLN A 158 3.93 -15.01 -9.94
N ASP A 159 4.58 -15.37 -8.83
CA ASP A 159 4.66 -16.75 -8.35
C ASP A 159 3.33 -17.17 -7.70
N LYS A 160 2.64 -18.10 -8.36
CA LYS A 160 1.36 -18.71 -7.93
C LYS A 160 1.46 -19.55 -6.66
N THR A 161 2.67 -19.85 -6.22
CA THR A 161 2.92 -20.54 -4.95
C THR A 161 3.27 -19.57 -3.81
N ASP A 162 3.45 -18.27 -4.11
CA ASP A 162 3.92 -17.26 -3.17
C ASP A 162 2.91 -16.11 -2.99
N PHE A 163 2.93 -15.09 -3.85
CA PHE A 163 2.12 -13.88 -3.71
C PHE A 163 1.11 -13.65 -4.85
N PHE A 164 1.04 -14.53 -5.84
CA PHE A 164 0.03 -14.43 -6.88
C PHE A 164 -1.25 -15.18 -6.48
N THR A 165 -2.28 -14.44 -6.06
CA THR A 165 -3.60 -15.02 -5.69
C THR A 165 -4.73 -14.51 -6.59
N PRO A 166 -5.91 -15.17 -6.64
CA PRO A 166 -7.05 -14.71 -7.45
C PRO A 166 -7.47 -13.26 -7.22
N THR A 167 -7.42 -12.75 -5.98
CA THR A 167 -7.93 -11.41 -5.65
C THR A 167 -6.87 -10.31 -5.63
N GLY A 168 -5.58 -10.67 -5.74
CA GLY A 168 -4.47 -9.72 -5.74
C GLY A 168 -3.25 -10.24 -4.97
N VAL A 169 -2.57 -9.34 -4.26
CA VAL A 169 -1.44 -9.72 -3.38
C VAL A 169 -1.99 -10.08 -1.99
N PRO A 170 -1.65 -11.25 -1.45
CA PRO A 170 -1.99 -11.61 -0.08
C PRO A 170 -1.08 -10.89 0.91
N SER A 171 -1.60 -10.61 2.12
CA SER A 171 -0.80 -9.99 3.19
C SER A 171 0.41 -10.80 3.65
N LEU A 172 0.39 -12.10 3.41
CA LEU A 172 1.43 -13.05 3.74
C LEU A 172 1.63 -14.02 2.58
N SER A 173 2.87 -14.44 2.35
CA SER A 173 3.22 -15.51 1.42
C SER A 173 2.39 -16.78 1.67
N MET A 174 1.85 -17.37 0.59
CA MET A 174 1.16 -18.67 0.64
C MET A 174 2.07 -19.83 1.07
N LYS A 175 3.39 -19.66 1.02
CA LYS A 175 4.37 -20.65 1.51
C LYS A 175 4.48 -20.67 3.04
N SER A 176 3.93 -19.66 3.72
CA SER A 176 4.01 -19.55 5.18
C SER A 176 3.08 -20.55 5.86
N LEU A 177 3.58 -21.23 6.91
CA LEU A 177 2.73 -22.06 7.78
C LEU A 177 1.68 -21.24 8.55
N ALA A 178 1.88 -19.93 8.67
CA ALA A 178 0.91 -19.02 9.28
C ALA A 178 -0.12 -18.50 8.27
N PHE A 179 -0.06 -18.91 6.99
CA PHE A 179 -1.01 -18.48 5.96
C PHE A 179 -2.41 -18.99 6.27
N CYS A 180 -3.35 -18.09 6.51
CA CYS A 180 -4.74 -18.39 6.79
C CYS A 180 -5.62 -17.17 6.54
N THR A 181 -6.94 -17.33 6.67
CA THR A 181 -7.94 -16.29 6.42
C THR A 181 -8.10 -15.27 7.56
N ASP A 182 -7.11 -15.10 8.45
CA ASP A 182 -7.16 -14.20 9.60
C ASP A 182 -6.39 -12.89 9.36
N MET A 183 -7.11 -11.84 8.94
CA MET A 183 -6.58 -10.48 8.74
C MET A 183 -5.23 -10.41 8.00
N TRP A 184 -4.13 -10.03 8.67
CA TRP A 184 -2.80 -9.81 8.06
C TRP A 184 -1.98 -11.11 7.94
N ARG A 185 -2.66 -12.26 7.87
CA ARG A 185 -2.06 -13.59 7.75
C ARG A 185 -2.35 -14.28 6.42
N GLY A 186 -2.82 -13.56 5.41
CA GLY A 186 -3.18 -14.17 4.13
C GLY A 186 -4.17 -13.36 3.31
N PRO A 187 -5.26 -12.82 3.90
CA PRO A 187 -6.19 -11.97 3.17
C PRO A 187 -5.53 -10.83 2.41
N MET A 188 -6.20 -10.41 1.34
CA MET A 188 -5.87 -9.28 0.49
C MET A 188 -6.42 -7.98 1.10
N TRP A 189 -5.57 -6.96 1.10
CA TRP A 189 -5.89 -5.62 1.61
C TRP A 189 -5.77 -4.60 0.48
N VAL A 190 -6.86 -3.87 0.20
CA VAL A 190 -6.95 -2.96 -0.97
C VAL A 190 -5.90 -1.84 -0.91
N ASN A 191 -5.57 -1.35 0.28
CA ASN A 191 -4.52 -0.35 0.49
C ASN A 191 -3.13 -0.85 0.06
N TYR A 192 -2.77 -2.09 0.36
CA TYR A 192 -1.49 -2.64 -0.07
C TYR A 192 -1.46 -2.96 -1.56
N ASN A 193 -2.53 -3.51 -2.13
CA ASN A 193 -2.61 -3.66 -3.59
C ASN A 193 -2.45 -2.31 -4.31
N TRP A 194 -3.08 -1.25 -3.79
CA TRP A 194 -2.89 0.10 -4.32
C TRP A 194 -1.45 0.59 -4.20
N LEU A 195 -0.82 0.49 -3.02
CA LEU A 195 0.57 0.89 -2.80
C LEU A 195 1.54 0.12 -3.71
N ILE A 196 1.35 -1.19 -3.84
CA ILE A 196 2.15 -2.06 -4.72
C ILE A 196 1.94 -1.65 -6.18
N SER A 197 0.71 -1.34 -6.59
CA SER A 197 0.42 -0.86 -7.95
C SER A 197 1.15 0.45 -8.27
N MET A 198 1.18 1.40 -7.33
CA MET A 198 1.94 2.64 -7.49
C MET A 198 3.44 2.37 -7.62
N GLY A 199 3.97 1.42 -6.85
CA GLY A 199 5.35 0.96 -6.96
C GLY A 199 5.64 0.33 -8.32
N LEU A 200 4.81 -0.62 -8.77
CA LEU A 200 4.94 -1.28 -10.07
C LEU A 200 4.92 -0.26 -11.22
N ARG A 201 4.02 0.73 -11.16
CA ARG A 201 3.97 1.83 -12.13
C ARG A 201 5.27 2.63 -12.15
N LYS A 202 5.81 2.95 -10.98
CA LYS A 202 7.09 3.64 -10.84
C LYS A 202 8.25 2.83 -11.43
N GLN A 203 8.15 1.50 -11.41
CA GLN A 203 9.10 0.59 -12.05
C GLN A 203 8.72 0.22 -13.49
N LEU A 204 7.79 0.94 -14.14
CA LEU A 204 7.39 0.72 -15.53
C LEU A 204 6.83 -0.69 -15.79
N ARG A 205 6.05 -1.24 -14.86
CA ARG A 205 5.38 -2.56 -14.97
C ARG A 205 3.87 -2.41 -15.17
N GLU A 206 3.43 -1.61 -16.14
CA GLU A 206 2.02 -1.21 -16.29
C GLU A 206 1.06 -2.40 -16.52
N ASP A 207 1.45 -3.43 -17.29
CA ASP A 207 0.62 -4.62 -17.48
C ASP A 207 0.27 -5.33 -16.16
N MET A 208 1.23 -5.36 -15.23
CA MET A 208 1.03 -5.93 -13.89
C MET A 208 0.15 -5.03 -13.03
N VAL A 209 0.27 -3.70 -13.18
CA VAL A 209 -0.59 -2.73 -12.51
C VAL A 209 -2.05 -2.98 -12.90
N GLN A 210 -2.32 -3.05 -14.21
CA GLN A 210 -3.67 -3.30 -14.72
C GLN A 210 -4.20 -4.65 -14.23
N ASN A 211 -3.41 -5.72 -14.32
CA ASN A 211 -3.83 -7.03 -13.82
C ASN A 211 -4.12 -7.06 -12.31
N LEU A 212 -3.29 -6.39 -11.49
CA LEU A 212 -3.50 -6.31 -10.05
C LEU A 212 -4.76 -5.51 -9.70
N LEU A 213 -4.94 -4.35 -10.31
CA LEU A 213 -6.05 -3.45 -10.00
C LEU A 213 -7.39 -4.01 -10.47
N VAL A 214 -7.45 -4.63 -11.66
CA VAL A 214 -8.67 -5.30 -12.16
C VAL A 214 -9.10 -6.43 -11.23
N ARG A 215 -8.19 -7.34 -10.85
CA ARG A 215 -8.52 -8.42 -9.88
C ARG A 215 -9.01 -7.87 -8.54
N THR A 216 -8.39 -6.78 -8.07
CA THR A 216 -8.79 -6.12 -6.82
C THR A 216 -10.22 -5.58 -6.93
N VAL A 217 -10.53 -4.84 -8.00
CA VAL A 217 -11.86 -4.25 -8.22
C VAL A 217 -12.91 -5.33 -8.45
N ASP A 218 -12.64 -6.34 -9.27
CA ASP A 218 -13.56 -7.45 -9.53
C ASP A 218 -13.92 -8.19 -8.24
N THR A 219 -12.93 -8.40 -7.34
CA THR A 219 -13.18 -8.99 -6.02
C THR A 219 -14.10 -8.12 -5.18
N VAL A 220 -13.81 -6.81 -5.07
CA VAL A 220 -14.66 -5.90 -4.29
C VAL A 220 -16.07 -5.84 -4.89
N LYS A 221 -16.17 -5.72 -6.22
CA LYS A 221 -17.44 -5.66 -6.94
C LYS A 221 -18.29 -6.90 -6.71
N LYS A 222 -17.71 -8.10 -6.79
CA LYS A 222 -18.41 -9.37 -6.51
C LYS A 222 -19.16 -9.33 -5.17
N TYR A 223 -18.52 -8.85 -4.11
CA TYR A 223 -19.12 -8.79 -2.78
C TYR A 223 -20.00 -7.56 -2.57
N TYR A 224 -19.68 -6.45 -3.23
CA TYR A 224 -20.54 -5.26 -3.25
C TYR A 224 -21.88 -5.56 -3.92
N ASP A 225 -21.90 -6.20 -5.09
CA ASP A 225 -23.13 -6.60 -5.78
C ASP A 225 -24.01 -7.53 -4.93
N LYS A 226 -23.37 -8.36 -4.09
CA LYS A 226 -24.07 -9.32 -3.22
C LYS A 226 -24.63 -8.69 -1.94
N TYR A 227 -23.96 -7.67 -1.39
CA TYR A 227 -24.25 -7.18 -0.04
C TYR A 227 -24.51 -5.67 0.07
N GLY A 228 -24.32 -4.92 -1.01
CA GLY A 228 -24.43 -3.46 -1.05
C GLY A 228 -23.39 -2.70 -0.22
N VAL A 229 -22.32 -3.37 0.23
CA VAL A 229 -21.29 -2.80 1.10
C VAL A 229 -19.89 -3.22 0.66
N VAL A 230 -18.88 -2.44 1.02
CA VAL A 230 -17.47 -2.81 0.89
C VAL A 230 -16.89 -3.23 2.24
N PHE A 231 -15.95 -4.17 2.22
CA PHE A 231 -15.30 -4.73 3.40
C PHE A 231 -13.87 -4.23 3.58
N GLU A 232 -13.37 -4.33 4.80
CA GLU A 232 -12.00 -3.96 5.19
C GLU A 232 -10.90 -4.76 4.45
N PHE A 233 -11.10 -6.07 4.31
CA PHE A 233 -10.20 -7.02 3.65
C PHE A 233 -10.99 -8.21 3.07
N TYR A 234 -10.37 -8.94 2.16
CA TYR A 234 -11.00 -10.03 1.40
C TYR A 234 -10.12 -11.28 1.40
N ASP A 235 -10.70 -12.47 1.29
CA ASP A 235 -9.93 -13.70 1.12
C ASP A 235 -9.03 -13.59 -0.12
N SER A 236 -7.74 -13.88 0.03
CA SER A 236 -6.82 -13.82 -1.11
C SER A 236 -7.09 -14.93 -2.12
N GLU A 237 -7.54 -16.10 -1.64
CA GLU A 237 -7.90 -17.24 -2.50
C GLU A 237 -9.35 -17.19 -3.04
N ASP A 238 -10.14 -16.17 -2.66
CA ASP A 238 -11.57 -16.00 -3.00
C ASP A 238 -12.45 -17.23 -2.69
N ARG A 239 -12.15 -17.96 -1.61
CA ARG A 239 -12.90 -19.15 -1.17
C ARG A 239 -13.84 -18.87 0.00
N VAL A 240 -13.52 -17.89 0.83
CA VAL A 240 -14.26 -17.56 2.05
C VAL A 240 -14.95 -16.20 1.93
N ASP A 241 -16.23 -16.16 2.32
CA ASP A 241 -17.04 -14.95 2.32
C ASP A 241 -16.46 -13.90 3.30
N PRO A 242 -16.35 -12.61 2.92
CA PRO A 242 -15.72 -11.59 3.75
C PRO A 242 -16.45 -11.36 5.08
N ARG A 243 -17.74 -11.74 5.19
CA ARG A 243 -18.51 -11.67 6.45
C ARG A 243 -18.12 -12.75 7.46
N THR A 244 -17.42 -13.80 7.05
CA THR A 244 -17.08 -14.95 7.91
C THR A 244 -15.58 -15.16 8.08
N LEU A 245 -14.75 -14.30 7.48
CA LEU A 245 -13.30 -14.28 7.68
C LEU A 245 -12.94 -14.19 9.16
N ALA A 246 -11.76 -14.71 9.49
CA ALA A 246 -11.24 -14.61 10.85
C ALA A 246 -10.69 -13.20 11.10
N ARG A 247 -10.92 -12.74 12.33
CA ARG A 247 -10.43 -11.48 12.88
C ARG A 247 -9.91 -11.75 14.27
N LYS A 248 -8.59 -11.85 14.41
CA LYS A 248 -7.90 -12.09 15.70
C LYS A 248 -8.47 -13.35 16.38
N GLY A 249 -8.56 -14.44 15.61
CA GLY A 249 -9.12 -15.72 16.06
C GLY A 249 -10.65 -15.84 16.10
N SER A 250 -11.41 -14.74 15.92
CA SER A 250 -12.88 -14.78 15.91
C SER A 250 -13.43 -14.69 14.48
N ARG A 251 -14.44 -15.50 14.12
CA ARG A 251 -15.09 -15.42 12.79
C ARG A 251 -16.12 -14.30 12.73
N SER A 252 -15.66 -13.05 12.74
CA SER A 252 -16.53 -11.86 12.68
C SER A 252 -16.47 -11.11 11.34
N GLY A 253 -15.63 -11.59 10.40
CA GLY A 253 -15.47 -10.98 9.09
C GLY A 253 -14.69 -9.66 9.10
N GLY A 254 -14.53 -9.10 7.91
CA GLY A 254 -14.05 -7.72 7.73
C GLY A 254 -15.11 -6.72 8.14
N VAL A 255 -14.68 -5.56 8.66
CA VAL A 255 -15.60 -4.46 8.97
C VAL A 255 -16.28 -4.00 7.67
N ARG A 256 -17.60 -3.76 7.73
CA ARG A 256 -18.44 -3.29 6.61
C ARG A 256 -18.34 -1.78 6.44
N ASP A 257 -18.71 -1.29 5.26
CA ASP A 257 -18.71 0.13 4.91
C ASP A 257 -17.35 0.79 5.15
N TYR A 258 -16.29 0.06 4.81
CA TYR A 258 -14.94 0.41 5.20
C TYR A 258 -14.35 1.56 4.39
N HIS A 259 -13.91 2.61 5.09
CA HIS A 259 -13.58 3.90 4.49
C HIS A 259 -12.39 3.86 3.52
N TRP A 260 -11.26 3.19 3.83
CA TRP A 260 -10.16 3.13 2.86
C TRP A 260 -10.54 2.32 1.64
N THR A 261 -11.40 1.30 1.80
CA THR A 261 -11.77 0.43 0.69
C THR A 261 -12.61 1.23 -0.27
N ALA A 262 -13.59 1.97 0.25
CA ALA A 262 -14.38 2.91 -0.53
C ALA A 262 -13.51 3.95 -1.25
N ALA A 263 -12.63 4.63 -0.52
CA ALA A 263 -11.79 5.69 -1.09
C ALA A 263 -10.85 5.17 -2.18
N LEU A 264 -10.19 4.03 -1.94
CA LEU A 264 -9.22 3.48 -2.86
C LEU A 264 -9.88 2.84 -4.08
N ILE A 265 -11.01 2.14 -3.91
CA ILE A 265 -11.73 1.58 -5.06
C ILE A 265 -12.25 2.69 -5.97
N TYR A 266 -12.74 3.79 -5.41
CA TYR A 266 -13.08 4.98 -6.19
C TYR A 266 -11.88 5.48 -7.01
N HIS A 267 -10.71 5.61 -6.38
CA HIS A 267 -9.48 6.02 -7.08
C HIS A 267 -9.05 5.02 -8.16
N ILE A 268 -9.10 3.72 -7.87
CA ILE A 268 -8.70 2.66 -8.81
C ILE A 268 -9.63 2.63 -10.02
N ILE A 269 -10.94 2.75 -9.83
CA ILE A 269 -11.91 2.76 -10.93
C ILE A 269 -11.64 3.95 -11.87
N ILE A 270 -11.34 5.13 -11.32
CA ILE A 270 -10.96 6.30 -12.11
C ILE A 270 -9.66 6.05 -12.88
N ASP A 271 -8.64 5.46 -12.22
CA ASP A 271 -7.35 5.16 -12.83
C ASP A 271 -7.49 4.19 -14.02
N ILE A 272 -8.20 3.07 -13.82
CA ILE A 272 -8.47 2.07 -14.88
C ILE A 272 -9.26 2.71 -16.03
N SER A 273 -10.34 3.44 -15.71
CA SER A 273 -11.19 4.07 -16.74
C SER A 273 -10.43 5.10 -17.57
N SER A 274 -9.51 5.86 -16.94
CA SER A 274 -8.68 6.84 -17.65
C SER A 274 -7.69 6.19 -18.61
N HIS A 275 -7.13 5.03 -18.25
CA HIS A 275 -6.25 4.26 -19.12
C HIS A 275 -7.00 3.64 -20.31
N GLU A 276 -8.21 3.12 -20.09
CA GLU A 276 -9.05 2.57 -21.15
C GLU A 276 -9.55 3.61 -22.16
N LEU A 277 -9.73 4.88 -21.76
CA LEU A 277 -10.09 5.98 -22.67
C LEU A 277 -8.98 6.32 -23.68
N HIS A 278 -7.73 5.99 -23.34
CA HIS A 278 -6.56 6.16 -24.22
C HIS A 278 -6.33 4.97 -25.16
N ASP A 279 -6.99 3.82 -24.93
CA ASP A 279 -7.02 2.68 -25.86
C ASP A 279 -8.32 2.73 -26.71
N PRO A 280 -8.24 3.08 -28.01
CA PRO A 280 -9.43 3.22 -28.85
C PRO A 280 -10.24 1.93 -29.01
N HIS A 281 -9.69 0.76 -28.68
CA HIS A 281 -10.39 -0.53 -28.75
C HIS A 281 -11.15 -0.91 -27.48
N LYS A 282 -10.89 -0.24 -26.33
CA LYS A 282 -11.50 -0.56 -25.02
C LYS A 282 -12.49 0.47 -24.50
N ARG A 283 -12.72 1.56 -25.25
CA ARG A 283 -13.63 2.68 -24.90
C ARG A 283 -15.05 2.28 -24.46
N LEU A 284 -15.55 1.11 -24.84
CA LEU A 284 -16.89 0.67 -24.46
C LEU A 284 -16.98 0.20 -22.98
N TYR A 285 -15.88 -0.29 -22.39
CA TYR A 285 -15.84 -0.81 -21.02
C TYR A 285 -15.80 0.30 -19.96
N ALA A 286 -14.94 1.32 -20.13
CA ALA A 286 -14.82 2.46 -19.22
C ALA A 286 -16.14 3.23 -19.01
N HIS A 287 -16.93 3.42 -20.08
CA HIS A 287 -18.22 4.11 -19.98
C HIS A 287 -19.29 3.26 -19.29
N LEU A 288 -19.23 1.93 -19.38
CA LEU A 288 -20.15 1.02 -18.69
C LEU A 288 -19.75 0.78 -17.23
N TYR A 289 -18.45 0.71 -16.90
CA TYR A 289 -17.98 0.43 -15.54
C TYR A 289 -18.29 1.57 -14.56
N VAL A 290 -18.11 2.83 -14.96
CA VAL A 290 -18.48 4.00 -14.15
C VAL A 290 -20.01 4.15 -14.03
N PHE A 291 -20.78 3.84 -15.08
CA PHE A 291 -22.25 3.94 -15.06
C PHE A 291 -22.92 2.82 -14.26
N PHE A 292 -22.45 1.56 -14.38
CA PHE A 292 -23.06 0.42 -13.70
C PHE A 292 -22.66 0.29 -12.22
N VAL A 293 -21.48 0.77 -11.83
CA VAL A 293 -21.01 0.66 -10.43
C VAL A 293 -21.49 1.82 -9.54
N MET A 294 -21.82 3.00 -10.10
CA MET A 294 -22.18 4.18 -9.29
C MET A 294 -23.60 4.75 -9.49
N ILE A 295 -24.36 4.42 -10.55
CA ILE A 295 -25.58 5.18 -10.92
C ILE A 295 -26.84 4.30 -11.09
N MET A 296 -26.83 3.03 -10.69
CA MET A 296 -28.08 2.27 -10.55
C MET A 296 -28.48 2.21 -9.07
N PRO A 297 -29.45 3.01 -8.60
CA PRO A 297 -30.14 2.68 -7.37
C PRO A 297 -30.79 1.32 -7.55
N THR A 298 -30.64 0.47 -6.55
CA THR A 298 -31.47 -0.71 -6.35
C THR A 298 -32.94 -0.30 -6.24
N SER A 299 -33.64 -0.22 -7.37
CA SER A 299 -35.09 -0.06 -7.39
C SER A 299 -35.71 -0.94 -8.48
N ILE A 300 -35.81 -2.24 -8.23
CA ILE A 300 -37.05 -3.00 -8.48
C ILE A 300 -37.20 -3.99 -7.32
N ALA A 301 -37.65 -3.47 -6.18
CA ALA A 301 -38.51 -4.21 -5.29
C ALA A 301 -39.95 -3.86 -5.70
N ASN A 302 -40.64 -4.78 -6.36
CA ASN A 302 -42.10 -4.90 -6.41
C ASN A 302 -42.33 -6.38 -6.04
N ASN A 303 -42.83 -6.77 -4.86
CA ASN A 303 -44.16 -6.51 -4.30
C ASN A 303 -45.29 -6.59 -5.33
N THR A 304 -45.77 -7.82 -5.54
CA THR A 304 -47.16 -8.24 -5.68
C THR A 304 -47.18 -9.68 -5.13
N GLU A 305 -47.62 -9.94 -3.89
CA GLU A 305 -49.02 -10.28 -3.57
C GLU A 305 -49.80 -10.78 -4.79
N ASP A 306 -49.75 -12.09 -5.02
CA ASP A 306 -50.90 -13.02 -5.01
C ASP A 306 -50.40 -14.45 -4.69
#